data_AF-A0A397W9Y9-F1
#
_entry.id   AF-A0A397W9Y9-F1
#
_cell.length_a   1.000
_cell.length_b   1.000
_cell.length_c   1.000
_cell.angle_alpha   90.00
_cell.angle_beta   90.00
_cell.angle_gamma   90.00
#
_symmetry.space_group_name_H-M   'P 1'
#
loop_
_entity.id
_entity.type
_entity.pdbx_description
1 polymer ?
#
loop_
_entity_poly.entity_id
_entity_poly.type
_entity_poly.pdbx_seq_one_letter_code
_entity_poly.pdbx_strand_id
1 'polypeptide(L)'
;MSIVCTLPQAIVAVVSSISIILQTIKNRKKYIEISSDEISDDIVDDARFSTVKRDVAKLGITILQTGLYIFLFFWKFRNENKLNFDTISPGILAICWYCSIWDFISFSSVSKLIYKIYKQKTFEDDELDLLPFAYQARSLYNAFKKTRGSKLLYRILVANKRILALQLLFTMIAATLYYAPMIFLYRFLSFIQTRPENGSLELGFLYILGMLISYVLLHFTVAQNWYWASSVLNVSVMGMLNSEIYSKSLKRIVSHVSNVKDESNKSDDNLDAADDDNKSEDNLDAADDDNTSVGKISNLMSIDSSRISDFCVWWTSALDSPIELIVGIYFLYQLLAYEC
;
A
#
# COMPACT_ATOMS: atom_id res chain seq x y z
N MET A 1 -15.50 19.65 16.26
CA MET A 1 -16.49 18.55 16.46
C MET A 1 -16.38 18.10 17.91
N SER A 2 -17.50 18.06 18.64
CA SER A 2 -17.60 18.17 20.11
C SER A 2 -16.80 17.12 20.92
N ILE A 3 -16.22 17.59 22.04
CA ILE A 3 -15.56 16.85 23.15
C ILE A 3 -16.36 15.63 23.66
N VAL A 4 -17.67 15.61 23.41
CA VAL A 4 -18.58 14.54 23.82
C VAL A 4 -18.43 13.26 22.98
N CYS A 5 -17.87 13.34 21.75
CA CYS A 5 -17.68 12.16 20.89
C CYS A 5 -16.34 11.42 21.11
N THR A 6 -15.35 12.06 21.75
CA THR A 6 -14.04 11.45 22.03
C THR A 6 -13.95 10.82 23.43
N LEU A 7 -14.84 11.23 24.34
CA LEU A 7 -14.96 10.69 25.70
C LEU A 7 -15.21 9.16 25.73
N PRO A 8 -16.10 8.58 24.89
CA PRO A 8 -16.37 7.15 24.90
C PRO A 8 -15.14 6.34 24.44
N GLN A 9 -14.37 6.85 23.49
CA GLN A 9 -13.21 6.13 22.94
C GLN A 9 -12.01 6.13 23.90
N ALA A 10 -11.81 7.22 24.65
CA ALA A 10 -10.80 7.27 25.70
C ALA A 10 -11.16 6.37 26.89
N ILE A 11 -12.44 6.35 27.30
CA ILE A 11 -12.91 5.48 28.39
C ILE A 11 -12.81 4.01 27.99
N VAL A 12 -13.17 3.64 26.75
CA VAL A 12 -13.05 2.26 26.25
C VAL A 12 -11.59 1.80 26.15
N ALA A 13 -10.67 2.69 25.74
CA ALA A 13 -9.24 2.38 25.71
C ALA A 13 -8.65 2.20 27.13
N VAL A 14 -9.06 3.04 28.09
CA VAL A 14 -8.64 2.89 29.49
C VAL A 14 -9.23 1.63 30.11
N VAL A 15 -10.49 1.30 29.83
CA VAL A 15 -11.14 0.07 30.31
C VAL A 15 -10.54 -1.17 29.67
N SER A 16 -10.17 -1.17 28.39
CA SER A 16 -9.50 -2.33 27.76
C SER A 16 -8.10 -2.54 28.33
N SER A 17 -7.37 -1.44 28.59
CA SER A 17 -6.06 -1.46 29.23
C SER A 17 -6.14 -2.04 30.66
N ILE A 18 -7.13 -1.60 31.46
CA ILE A 18 -7.37 -2.11 32.82
C ILE A 18 -7.82 -3.59 32.79
N SER A 19 -8.63 -3.98 31.82
CA SER A 19 -9.11 -5.37 31.68
C SER A 19 -7.98 -6.34 31.31
N ILE A 20 -7.04 -5.92 30.46
CA ILE A 20 -5.84 -6.69 30.11
C ILE A 20 -4.88 -6.80 31.33
N ILE A 21 -4.74 -5.73 32.11
CA ILE A 21 -3.95 -5.75 33.35
C ILE A 21 -4.59 -6.71 34.38
N LEU A 22 -5.91 -6.68 34.54
CA LEU A 22 -6.64 -7.58 35.45
C LEU A 22 -6.60 -9.05 35.00
N GLN A 23 -6.69 -9.34 33.70
CA GLN A 23 -6.51 -10.69 33.17
C GLN A 23 -5.08 -11.21 33.42
N THR A 24 -4.09 -10.33 33.33
CA THR A 24 -2.68 -10.67 33.61
C THR A 24 -2.46 -10.96 35.10
N ILE A 25 -3.12 -10.24 36.00
CA ILE A 25 -3.10 -10.49 37.45
C ILE A 25 -3.84 -11.80 37.80
N LYS A 26 -4.98 -12.07 37.16
CA LYS A 26 -5.74 -13.31 37.37
C LYS A 26 -4.98 -14.55 36.89
N ASN A 27 -4.28 -14.44 35.76
CA ASN A 27 -3.39 -15.49 35.28
C ASN A 27 -2.20 -15.70 36.23
N ARG A 28 -1.58 -14.64 36.76
CA ARG A 28 -0.56 -14.77 37.83
C ARG A 28 -1.07 -15.54 39.05
N LYS A 29 -2.30 -15.27 39.52
CA LYS A 29 -2.90 -15.98 40.66
C LYS A 29 -3.11 -17.48 40.37
N LYS A 30 -3.54 -17.83 39.16
CA LYS A 30 -3.71 -19.22 38.71
C LYS A 30 -2.39 -20.00 38.67
N TYR A 31 -1.27 -19.35 38.37
CA TYR A 31 0.06 -19.99 38.42
C TYR A 31 0.61 -20.13 39.84
N ILE A 32 0.22 -19.26 40.77
CA ILE A 32 0.59 -19.36 42.19
C ILE A 32 -0.17 -20.53 42.86
N GLU A 33 -1.44 -20.76 42.50
CA GLU A 33 -2.25 -21.88 43.00
C GLU A 33 -1.78 -23.26 42.47
N ILE A 34 -1.15 -23.31 41.30
CA ILE A 34 -0.57 -24.55 40.75
C ILE A 34 0.81 -24.85 41.37
N SER A 35 1.47 -23.85 41.96
CA SER A 35 2.80 -23.99 42.56
C SER A 35 2.79 -24.53 44.00
N SER A 36 1.63 -24.73 44.63
CA SER A 36 1.55 -25.23 46.02
C SER A 36 1.47 -26.75 46.14
N ASP A 37 1.28 -27.50 45.05
CA ASP A 37 0.95 -28.94 45.11
C ASP A 37 2.06 -29.91 44.66
N GLU A 38 3.24 -29.48 44.19
CA GLU A 38 4.34 -30.42 43.88
C GLU A 38 5.72 -29.87 44.27
N ILE A 39 6.43 -30.63 45.12
CA ILE A 39 7.76 -30.33 45.68
C ILE A 39 8.88 -30.94 44.80
N SER A 40 9.95 -30.19 44.54
CA SER A 40 11.36 -30.62 44.70
C SER A 40 12.31 -29.44 44.48
N ASP A 41 13.05 -29.09 45.54
CA ASP A 41 14.15 -28.12 45.54
C ASP A 41 15.34 -28.71 44.77
N ASP A 42 15.88 -27.97 43.78
CA ASP A 42 17.31 -27.92 43.40
C ASP A 42 17.61 -27.52 41.93
N ILE A 43 16.62 -27.21 41.06
CA ILE A 43 16.90 -26.85 39.63
C ILE A 43 16.25 -25.51 39.19
N VAL A 44 15.78 -24.67 40.12
CA VAL A 44 14.81 -23.62 39.76
C VAL A 44 15.40 -22.22 39.51
N ASP A 45 16.60 -21.89 40.00
CA ASP A 45 16.99 -20.47 40.06
C ASP A 45 17.34 -19.81 38.71
N ASP A 46 17.95 -20.53 37.76
CA ASP A 46 18.38 -19.93 36.48
C ASP A 46 17.25 -19.82 35.44
N ALA A 47 16.33 -20.79 35.40
CA ALA A 47 15.19 -20.78 34.48
C ALA A 47 14.12 -19.74 34.91
N ARG A 48 13.96 -19.53 36.22
CA ARG A 48 13.00 -18.60 36.82
C ARG A 48 13.36 -17.13 36.58
N PHE A 49 14.64 -16.80 36.47
CA PHE A 49 15.09 -15.42 36.24
C PHE A 49 14.99 -14.99 34.76
N SER A 50 15.05 -15.95 33.81
CA SER A 50 15.02 -15.70 32.36
C SER A 50 13.62 -15.39 31.81
N THR A 51 12.57 -16.02 32.35
CA THR A 51 11.17 -15.78 31.95
C THR A 51 10.66 -14.43 32.47
N VAL A 52 11.04 -14.06 33.71
CA VAL A 52 10.69 -12.78 34.32
C VAL A 52 11.31 -11.61 33.54
N LYS A 53 12.58 -11.70 33.12
CA LYS A 53 13.21 -10.65 32.29
C LYS A 53 12.51 -10.45 30.95
N ARG A 54 12.04 -11.54 30.32
CA ARG A 54 11.32 -11.51 29.04
C ARG A 54 9.94 -10.87 29.16
N ASP A 55 9.22 -11.16 30.24
CA ASP A 55 7.90 -10.56 30.49
C ASP A 55 8.00 -9.11 30.95
N VAL A 56 9.06 -8.76 31.70
CA VAL A 56 9.38 -7.36 32.04
C VAL A 56 9.78 -6.57 30.79
N ALA A 57 10.52 -7.17 29.85
CA ALA A 57 10.84 -6.52 28.57
C ALA A 57 9.60 -6.31 27.70
N LYS A 58 8.70 -7.30 27.62
CA LYS A 58 7.41 -7.16 26.90
C LYS A 58 6.51 -6.09 27.53
N LEU A 59 6.44 -6.02 28.87
CA LEU A 59 5.73 -4.95 29.58
C LEU A 59 6.37 -3.58 29.35
N GLY A 60 7.70 -3.51 29.33
CA GLY A 60 8.42 -2.27 29.02
C GLY A 60 8.08 -1.73 27.63
N ILE A 61 8.04 -2.61 26.62
CA ILE A 61 7.69 -2.25 25.24
C ILE A 61 6.23 -1.78 25.14
N THR A 62 5.28 -2.42 25.83
CA THR A 62 3.88 -1.99 25.79
C THR A 62 3.65 -0.67 26.53
N ILE A 63 4.37 -0.42 27.64
CA ILE A 63 4.34 0.86 28.35
C ILE A 63 4.98 1.97 27.51
N LEU A 64 6.08 1.69 26.81
CA LEU A 64 6.72 2.62 25.89
C LEU A 64 5.80 2.97 24.72
N GLN A 65 5.13 1.96 24.15
CA GLN A 65 4.22 2.12 23.02
C GLN A 65 2.96 2.91 23.42
N THR A 66 2.38 2.62 24.58
CA THR A 66 1.25 3.41 25.12
C THR A 66 1.66 4.84 25.50
N GLY A 67 2.86 5.03 26.04
CA GLY A 67 3.44 6.35 26.31
C GLY A 67 3.68 7.17 25.04
N LEU A 68 4.15 6.55 23.97
CA LEU A 68 4.33 7.19 22.66
C LEU A 68 2.98 7.62 22.05
N TYR A 69 1.94 6.81 22.21
CA TYR A 69 0.58 7.18 21.80
C TYR A 69 0.04 8.38 22.59
N ILE A 70 0.24 8.41 23.91
CA ILE A 70 -0.16 9.53 24.77
C ILE A 70 0.63 10.80 24.42
N PHE A 71 1.94 10.67 24.16
CA PHE A 71 2.80 11.78 23.75
C PHE A 71 2.37 12.36 22.41
N LEU A 72 2.09 11.53 21.40
CA LEU A 72 1.58 11.99 20.11
C LEU A 72 0.18 12.63 20.23
N PHE A 73 -0.66 12.11 21.13
CA PHE A 73 -1.96 12.71 21.44
C PHE A 73 -1.83 14.09 22.10
N PHE A 74 -0.92 14.25 23.06
CA PHE A 74 -0.63 15.53 23.70
C PHE A 74 0.09 16.52 22.76
N TRP A 75 0.98 16.03 21.89
CA TRP A 75 1.60 16.83 20.84
C TRP A 75 0.55 17.35 19.85
N LYS A 76 -0.40 16.50 19.46
CA LYS A 76 -1.55 16.87 18.63
C LYS A 76 -2.44 17.92 19.31
N PHE A 77 -2.65 17.81 20.63
CA PHE A 77 -3.44 18.78 21.40
C PHE A 77 -2.71 20.13 21.59
N ARG A 78 -1.37 20.11 21.73
CA ARG A 78 -0.56 21.32 21.94
C ARG A 78 -0.33 22.13 20.66
N ASN A 79 -0.42 21.52 19.49
CA ASN A 79 -0.17 22.18 18.21
C ASN A 79 -1.46 22.66 17.50
N GLU A 80 -2.50 23.03 18.25
CA GLU A 80 -3.78 23.57 17.75
C GLU A 80 -3.69 25.03 17.25
N ASN A 81 -2.58 25.45 16.63
CA ASN A 81 -2.57 26.68 15.85
C ASN A 81 -1.62 26.55 14.65
N LYS A 82 -2.23 26.41 13.46
CA LYS A 82 -1.65 26.28 12.12
C LYS A 82 -1.10 24.90 11.75
N LEU A 83 -1.98 24.02 11.32
CA LEU A 83 -1.85 23.27 10.06
C LEU A 83 -3.18 22.56 9.78
N ASN A 84 -3.80 22.88 8.64
CA ASN A 84 -5.01 22.22 8.15
C ASN A 84 -4.71 20.74 7.85
N PHE A 85 -4.84 19.87 8.87
CA PHE A 85 -4.64 18.42 8.82
C PHE A 85 -5.96 17.62 8.70
N ASP A 86 -7.04 18.23 8.20
CA ASP A 86 -8.38 17.60 8.09
C ASP A 86 -8.49 16.48 7.04
N THR A 87 -7.38 15.93 6.56
CA THR A 87 -7.41 14.85 5.56
C THR A 87 -6.35 13.77 5.71
N ILE A 88 -5.75 13.65 6.90
CA ILE A 88 -5.07 12.42 7.34
C ILE A 88 -6.12 11.59 8.10
N SER A 89 -7.12 11.12 7.37
CA SER A 89 -7.20 9.77 6.79
C SER A 89 -7.84 8.77 7.76
N PRO A 90 -9.19 8.76 7.79
CA PRO A 90 -9.93 7.56 8.20
C PRO A 90 -9.50 6.30 7.41
N GLY A 91 -8.77 6.42 6.29
CA GLY A 91 -8.27 5.27 5.52
C GLY A 91 -7.07 4.55 6.14
N ILE A 92 -6.11 5.29 6.73
CA ILE A 92 -4.96 4.66 7.44
C ILE A 92 -5.44 4.04 8.76
N LEU A 93 -6.40 4.71 9.43
CA LEU A 93 -7.09 4.15 10.59
C LEU A 93 -8.02 2.99 10.22
N ALA A 94 -8.69 2.99 9.06
CA ALA A 94 -9.54 1.89 8.62
C ALA A 94 -8.75 0.63 8.26
N ILE A 95 -7.57 0.77 7.65
CA ILE A 95 -6.63 -0.35 7.43
C ILE A 95 -6.19 -0.93 8.79
N CYS A 96 -5.92 -0.08 9.77
CA CYS A 96 -5.65 -0.50 11.15
C CYS A 96 -6.88 -1.05 11.90
N TRP A 97 -8.10 -0.85 11.40
CA TRP A 97 -9.33 -1.38 12.02
C TRP A 97 -9.71 -2.77 11.50
N TYR A 98 -9.34 -3.12 10.26
CA TYR A 98 -9.70 -4.42 9.66
C TYR A 98 -8.62 -5.50 9.80
N CYS A 99 -7.34 -5.14 9.95
CA CYS A 99 -6.24 -6.10 10.14
C CYS A 99 -5.21 -5.60 11.16
N SER A 100 -4.58 -6.55 11.86
CA SER A 100 -3.37 -6.24 12.65
C SER A 100 -2.28 -5.68 11.74
N ILE A 101 -1.47 -4.75 12.24
CA ILE A 101 -0.34 -4.17 11.50
C ILE A 101 0.60 -5.27 11.01
N TRP A 102 0.80 -6.30 11.83
CA TRP A 102 1.62 -7.46 11.47
C TRP A 102 1.02 -8.28 10.33
N ASP A 103 -0.30 -8.49 10.35
CA ASP A 103 -1.01 -9.21 9.29
C ASP A 103 -0.95 -8.46 7.96
N PHE A 104 -0.97 -7.12 8.01
CA PHE A 104 -0.80 -6.26 6.84
C PHE A 104 0.61 -6.37 6.25
N ILE A 105 1.64 -6.24 7.09
CA ILE A 105 3.05 -6.32 6.66
C ILE A 105 3.39 -7.72 6.12
N SER A 106 2.84 -8.76 6.74
CA SER A 106 3.10 -10.16 6.34
C SER A 106 2.11 -10.71 5.30
N PHE A 107 1.18 -9.89 4.81
CA PHE A 107 0.13 -10.29 3.85
C PHE A 107 -0.68 -11.54 4.25
N SER A 108 -0.93 -11.74 5.55
CA SER A 108 -1.56 -12.97 6.09
C SER A 108 -2.96 -13.22 5.51
N SER A 109 -3.71 -12.17 5.19
CA SER A 109 -5.05 -12.29 4.59
C SER A 109 -5.05 -13.05 3.27
N VAL A 110 -4.02 -12.84 2.43
CA VAL A 110 -3.87 -13.56 1.16
C VAL A 110 -3.54 -15.03 1.41
N SER A 111 -2.72 -15.33 2.42
CA SER A 111 -2.40 -16.72 2.79
C SER A 111 -3.64 -17.50 3.21
N LYS A 112 -4.61 -16.87 3.88
CA LYS A 112 -5.90 -17.51 4.25
C LYS A 112 -6.72 -17.86 3.02
N LEU A 113 -6.78 -16.96 2.03
CA LEU A 113 -7.45 -17.21 0.75
C LEU A 113 -6.78 -18.37 -0.01
N ILE A 114 -5.45 -18.37 -0.11
CA ILE A 114 -4.70 -19.45 -0.77
C ILE A 114 -4.95 -20.79 -0.09
N TYR A 115 -4.97 -20.82 1.25
CA TYR A 115 -5.24 -22.04 2.01
C TYR A 115 -6.67 -22.56 1.76
N LYS A 116 -7.66 -21.66 1.66
CA LYS A 116 -9.05 -22.02 1.31
C LYS A 116 -9.10 -22.65 -0.08
N ILE A 117 -8.47 -22.02 -1.07
CA ILE A 117 -8.40 -22.50 -2.47
C ILE A 117 -7.73 -23.88 -2.53
N TYR A 118 -6.61 -24.06 -1.82
CA TYR A 118 -5.90 -25.34 -1.75
C TYR A 118 -6.79 -26.48 -1.23
N LYS A 119 -7.70 -26.20 -0.29
CA LYS A 119 -8.60 -27.19 0.31
C LYS A 119 -9.82 -27.51 -0.55
N GLN A 120 -10.44 -26.50 -1.18
CA GLN A 120 -11.72 -26.68 -1.88
C GLN A 120 -11.61 -27.28 -3.28
N LYS A 121 -10.43 -27.29 -3.94
CA LYS A 121 -10.14 -27.81 -5.31
C LYS A 121 -10.97 -27.21 -6.47
N THR A 122 -12.21 -26.82 -6.24
CA THR A 122 -13.09 -26.06 -7.13
C THR A 122 -13.39 -24.72 -6.47
N PHE A 123 -13.00 -23.63 -7.14
CA PHE A 123 -13.19 -22.27 -6.66
C PHE A 123 -14.20 -21.58 -7.60
N GLU A 124 -15.34 -21.18 -7.06
CA GLU A 124 -16.37 -20.43 -7.78
C GLU A 124 -16.22 -18.93 -7.50
N ASP A 125 -16.61 -18.10 -8.47
CA ASP A 125 -16.44 -16.63 -8.40
C ASP A 125 -17.17 -16.00 -7.20
N ASP A 126 -18.25 -16.63 -6.74
CA ASP A 126 -19.05 -16.18 -5.58
C ASP A 126 -18.27 -16.27 -4.24
N GLU A 127 -17.18 -17.04 -4.20
CA GLU A 127 -16.35 -17.18 -3.00
C GLU A 127 -15.28 -16.08 -2.85
N LEU A 128 -15.15 -15.18 -3.84
CA LEU A 128 -14.17 -14.11 -3.85
C LEU A 128 -14.63 -12.93 -2.99
N ASP A 129 -13.69 -12.34 -2.26
CA ASP A 129 -13.95 -11.12 -1.49
C ASP A 129 -14.31 -9.96 -2.41
N LEU A 130 -15.34 -9.21 -2.02
CA LEU A 130 -15.76 -7.99 -2.71
C LEU A 130 -14.67 -6.92 -2.61
N LEU A 131 -14.50 -6.15 -3.70
CA LEU A 131 -13.57 -5.02 -3.71
C LEU A 131 -13.94 -3.99 -2.63
N PRO A 132 -12.95 -3.45 -1.89
CA PRO A 132 -13.19 -2.37 -0.93
C PRO A 132 -13.86 -1.17 -1.60
N PHE A 133 -14.73 -0.48 -0.86
CA PHE A 133 -15.51 0.66 -1.37
C PHE A 133 -14.64 1.74 -2.06
N ALA A 134 -13.42 1.97 -1.58
CA ALA A 134 -12.48 2.91 -2.17
C ALA A 134 -12.10 2.57 -3.62
N TYR A 135 -12.04 1.27 -3.96
CA TYR A 135 -11.64 0.74 -5.26
C TYR A 135 -12.82 0.34 -6.16
N GLN A 136 -14.06 0.62 -5.74
CA GLN A 136 -15.23 0.40 -6.59
C GLN A 136 -15.37 1.47 -7.67
N ALA A 137 -15.71 1.08 -8.90
CA ALA A 137 -15.77 1.97 -10.06
C ALA A 137 -16.54 3.29 -9.82
N ARG A 138 -17.65 3.26 -9.07
CA ARG A 138 -18.43 4.46 -8.71
C ARG A 138 -17.63 5.46 -7.88
N SER A 139 -16.85 4.99 -6.91
CA SER A 139 -16.01 5.82 -6.05
C SER A 139 -14.87 6.45 -6.86
N LEU A 140 -14.15 5.64 -7.64
CA LEU A 140 -13.04 6.13 -8.48
C LEU A 140 -13.52 7.17 -9.50
N TYR A 141 -14.65 6.89 -10.17
CA TYR A 141 -15.24 7.83 -11.12
C TYR A 141 -15.56 9.18 -10.47
N ASN A 142 -16.18 9.16 -9.28
CA ASN A 142 -16.51 10.38 -8.54
C ASN A 142 -15.26 11.15 -8.08
N ALA A 143 -14.18 10.45 -7.72
CA ALA A 143 -12.90 11.06 -7.39
C ALA A 143 -12.24 11.70 -8.62
N PHE A 144 -12.24 11.00 -9.75
CA PHE A 144 -11.59 11.43 -10.99
C PHE A 144 -12.38 12.54 -11.73
N LYS A 145 -13.71 12.57 -11.57
CA LYS A 145 -14.59 13.61 -12.13
C LYS A 145 -14.29 15.02 -11.58
N LYS A 146 -13.80 15.13 -10.33
CA LYS A 146 -13.49 16.42 -9.68
C LYS A 146 -12.38 17.20 -10.38
N THR A 147 -11.46 16.50 -11.07
CA THR A 147 -10.32 17.11 -11.77
C THR A 147 -10.58 17.31 -13.26
N ARG A 148 -11.84 17.24 -13.70
CA ARG A 148 -12.22 17.38 -15.10
C ARG A 148 -11.87 18.78 -15.62
N GLY A 149 -11.19 18.84 -16.78
CA GLY A 149 -10.76 20.09 -17.43
C GLY A 149 -9.24 20.30 -17.46
N SER A 150 -8.47 19.55 -16.66
CA SER A 150 -7.00 19.58 -16.70
C SER A 150 -6.41 18.50 -17.62
N LYS A 151 -5.11 18.63 -17.95
CA LYS A 151 -4.34 17.60 -18.68
C LYS A 151 -4.41 16.23 -17.97
N LEU A 152 -4.48 15.15 -18.74
CA LEU A 152 -4.71 13.79 -18.22
C LEU A 152 -3.70 13.37 -17.13
N LEU A 153 -2.39 13.55 -17.39
CA LEU A 153 -1.34 13.20 -16.42
C LEU A 153 -1.49 13.94 -15.10
N TYR A 154 -1.80 15.24 -15.14
CA TYR A 154 -2.05 16.03 -13.93
C TYR A 154 -3.25 15.51 -13.15
N ARG A 155 -4.32 15.07 -13.83
CA ARG A 155 -5.50 14.47 -13.18
C ARG A 155 -5.15 13.18 -12.45
N ILE A 156 -4.37 12.30 -13.08
CA ILE A 156 -3.93 11.03 -12.50
C ILE A 156 -3.07 11.29 -11.25
N LEU A 157 -2.11 12.22 -11.34
CA LEU A 157 -1.24 12.60 -10.23
C LEU A 157 -2.04 13.21 -9.06
N VAL A 158 -2.95 14.15 -9.31
CA VAL A 158 -3.75 14.79 -8.26
C VAL A 158 -4.70 13.80 -7.59
N ALA A 159 -5.32 12.90 -8.36
CA ALA A 159 -6.23 11.88 -7.84
C ALA A 159 -5.50 10.88 -6.91
N ASN A 160 -4.27 10.49 -7.27
CA ASN A 160 -3.49 9.48 -6.54
C ASN A 160 -2.34 10.06 -5.70
N LYS A 161 -2.33 11.38 -5.43
CA LYS A 161 -1.22 12.09 -4.77
C LYS A 161 -0.78 11.48 -3.43
N ARG A 162 -1.71 10.87 -2.69
CA ARG A 162 -1.41 10.25 -1.40
C ARG A 162 -0.62 8.95 -1.55
N ILE A 163 -1.05 8.12 -2.49
CA ILE A 163 -0.40 6.83 -2.76
C ILE A 163 0.99 7.09 -3.33
N LEU A 164 1.09 8.03 -4.27
CA LEU A 164 2.37 8.47 -4.85
C LEU A 164 3.33 9.03 -3.78
N ALA A 165 2.82 9.83 -2.83
CA ALA A 165 3.65 10.33 -1.72
C ALA A 165 4.12 9.23 -0.78
N LEU A 166 3.28 8.21 -0.50
CA LEU A 166 3.68 7.04 0.28
C LEU A 166 4.75 6.23 -0.45
N GLN A 167 4.57 5.98 -1.75
CA GLN A 167 5.53 5.27 -2.59
C GLN A 167 6.89 6.00 -2.58
N LEU A 168 6.89 7.32 -2.77
CA LEU A 168 8.10 8.15 -2.70
C LEU A 168 8.79 8.08 -1.33
N LEU A 169 8.01 8.02 -0.24
CA LEU A 169 8.57 7.89 1.10
C LEU A 169 9.23 6.52 1.27
N PHE A 170 8.55 5.44 0.87
CA PHE A 170 9.09 4.08 0.97
C PHE A 170 10.33 3.88 0.10
N THR A 171 10.41 4.49 -1.08
CA THR A 171 11.59 4.40 -1.94
C THR A 171 12.80 5.11 -1.34
N MET A 172 12.61 6.29 -0.73
CA MET A 172 13.70 6.99 -0.04
C MET A 172 14.26 6.17 1.15
N ILE A 173 13.36 5.53 1.91
CA ILE A 173 13.76 4.61 2.99
C ILE A 173 14.48 3.40 2.40
N ALA A 174 13.93 2.77 1.36
CA ALA A 174 14.50 1.59 0.73
C ALA A 174 15.90 1.87 0.18
N ALA A 175 16.11 3.00 -0.51
CA ALA A 175 17.40 3.41 -1.04
C ALA A 175 18.46 3.54 0.07
N THR A 176 18.08 4.08 1.23
CA THR A 176 18.99 4.18 2.39
C THR A 176 19.30 2.81 2.98
N LEU A 177 18.28 1.96 3.13
CA LEU A 177 18.41 0.62 3.70
C LEU A 177 19.15 -0.34 2.76
N TYR A 178 19.15 -0.09 1.45
CA TYR A 178 19.78 -0.96 0.46
C TYR A 178 21.29 -1.14 0.73
N TYR A 179 21.96 -0.08 1.18
CA TYR A 179 23.39 -0.09 1.50
C TYR A 179 23.70 -0.52 2.94
N ALA A 180 22.72 -0.53 3.85
CA ALA A 180 22.95 -0.86 5.25
C ALA A 180 23.53 -2.28 5.45
N PRO A 181 23.00 -3.35 4.81
CA PRO A 181 23.60 -4.69 4.92
C PRO A 181 25.06 -4.73 4.45
N MET A 182 25.38 -3.99 3.38
CA MET A 182 26.73 -3.94 2.83
C MET A 182 27.72 -3.28 3.79
N ILE A 183 27.30 -2.21 4.48
CA ILE A 183 28.13 -1.53 5.49
C ILE A 183 28.39 -2.44 6.69
N PHE A 184 27.37 -3.18 7.17
CA PHE A 184 27.56 -4.14 8.26
C PHE A 184 28.48 -5.28 7.86
N LEU A 185 28.37 -5.77 6.62
CA LEU A 185 29.28 -6.77 6.08
C LEU A 185 30.73 -6.27 6.05
N TYR A 186 30.96 -5.06 5.56
CA TYR A 186 32.30 -4.46 5.53
C TYR A 186 32.89 -4.32 6.95
N ARG A 187 32.10 -3.83 7.91
CA ARG A 187 32.54 -3.72 9.32
C ARG A 187 32.84 -5.08 9.95
N PHE A 188 32.04 -6.09 9.61
CA PHE A 188 32.27 -7.46 10.06
C PHE A 188 33.58 -8.03 9.50
N LEU A 189 33.87 -7.80 8.21
CA LEU A 189 35.10 -8.26 7.58
C LEU A 189 36.34 -7.57 8.17
N SER A 190 36.26 -6.25 8.38
CA SER A 190 37.33 -5.47 9.03
C SER A 190 37.58 -5.92 10.48
N PHE A 191 36.53 -6.31 11.20
CA PHE A 191 36.64 -6.90 12.54
C PHE A 191 37.40 -8.24 12.53
N ILE A 192 37.18 -9.09 11.52
CA ILE A 192 37.93 -10.36 11.38
C ILE A 192 39.42 -10.09 11.10
N GLN A 193 39.73 -9.13 10.24
CA GLN A 193 41.10 -8.82 9.81
C GLN A 193 41.95 -8.18 10.91
N THR A 194 41.36 -7.30 11.73
CA THR A 194 42.10 -6.50 12.74
C THR A 194 42.14 -7.19 14.12
N ARG A 195 41.67 -8.44 14.23
CA ARG A 195 41.41 -9.07 15.52
C ARG A 195 42.70 -9.34 16.32
N PRO A 196 42.93 -8.74 17.51
CA PRO A 196 43.95 -9.20 18.45
C PRO A 196 43.44 -10.45 19.19
N GLU A 197 44.35 -11.34 19.59
CA GLU A 197 44.05 -12.67 20.18
C GLU A 197 43.10 -12.63 21.41
N ASN A 198 43.03 -11.51 22.13
CA ASN A 198 42.19 -11.33 23.33
C ASN A 198 40.98 -10.36 23.16
N GLY A 199 40.56 -10.06 21.92
CA GLY A 199 39.41 -9.17 21.66
C GLY A 199 38.04 -9.80 21.96
N SER A 200 37.09 -9.00 22.47
CA SER A 200 35.72 -9.42 22.78
C SER A 200 34.94 -9.87 21.53
N LEU A 201 34.49 -11.13 21.52
CA LEU A 201 33.68 -11.73 20.44
C LEU A 201 32.31 -11.08 20.22
N GLU A 202 31.83 -10.34 21.23
CA GLU A 202 30.50 -9.74 21.26
C GLU A 202 30.25 -8.75 20.10
N LEU A 203 31.28 -8.03 19.66
CA LEU A 203 31.17 -7.07 18.55
C LEU A 203 30.93 -7.77 17.20
N GLY A 204 31.52 -8.94 16.97
CA GLY A 204 31.31 -9.73 15.76
C GLY A 204 29.85 -10.21 15.65
N PHE A 205 29.30 -10.72 16.75
CA PHE A 205 27.88 -11.12 16.81
C PHE A 205 26.93 -9.94 16.60
N LEU A 206 27.27 -8.75 17.15
CA LEU A 206 26.49 -7.54 16.93
C LEU A 206 26.44 -7.14 15.44
N TYR A 207 27.56 -7.25 14.71
CA TYR A 207 27.58 -6.95 13.27
C TYR A 207 26.78 -7.94 12.44
N ILE A 208 26.85 -9.24 12.73
CA ILE A 208 26.04 -10.27 12.05
C ILE A 208 24.55 -10.05 12.31
N LEU A 209 24.18 -9.79 13.57
CA LEU A 209 22.80 -9.52 13.96
C LEU A 209 22.29 -8.23 13.32
N GLY A 210 23.11 -7.17 13.29
CA GLY A 210 22.81 -5.92 12.61
C GLY A 210 22.59 -6.11 11.10
N MET A 211 23.44 -6.92 10.45
CA MET A 211 23.27 -7.29 9.05
C MET A 211 21.93 -7.99 8.81
N LEU A 212 21.57 -8.98 9.64
CA LEU A 212 20.30 -9.69 9.53
C LEU A 212 19.10 -8.75 9.69
N ILE A 213 19.09 -7.89 10.71
CA ILE A 213 18.00 -6.93 10.94
C ILE A 213 17.87 -5.96 9.76
N SER A 214 18.98 -5.41 9.28
CA SER A 214 18.97 -4.48 8.15
C SER A 214 18.43 -5.11 6.88
N TYR A 215 18.78 -6.38 6.62
CA TYR A 215 18.31 -7.13 5.45
C TYR A 215 16.81 -7.44 5.52
N VAL A 216 16.33 -7.87 6.69
CA VAL A 216 14.90 -8.10 6.92
C VAL A 216 14.10 -6.81 6.75
N LEU A 217 14.57 -5.70 7.31
CA LEU A 217 13.91 -4.40 7.19
C LEU A 217 13.88 -3.88 5.74
N LEU A 218 14.95 -4.08 4.98
CA LEU A 218 15.03 -3.76 3.56
C LEU A 218 13.92 -4.48 2.78
N HIS A 219 13.83 -5.81 2.93
CA HIS A 219 12.85 -6.62 2.20
C HIS A 219 11.41 -6.30 2.58
N PHE A 220 11.12 -6.02 3.85
CA PHE A 220 9.79 -5.55 4.25
C PHE A 220 9.44 -4.20 3.60
N THR A 221 10.39 -3.27 3.54
CA THR A 221 10.19 -1.95 2.92
C THR A 221 9.93 -2.08 1.42
N VAL A 222 10.73 -2.89 0.72
CA VAL A 222 10.58 -3.13 -0.72
C VAL A 222 9.26 -3.84 -1.03
N ALA A 223 8.89 -4.87 -0.26
CA ALA A 223 7.63 -5.58 -0.42
C ALA A 223 6.43 -4.64 -0.21
N GLN A 224 6.48 -3.78 0.81
CA GLN A 224 5.43 -2.81 1.07
C GLN A 224 5.31 -1.77 -0.04
N ASN A 225 6.45 -1.29 -0.57
CA ASN A 225 6.48 -0.37 -1.70
C ASN A 225 5.82 -0.99 -2.95
N TRP A 226 6.18 -2.24 -3.26
CA TRP A 226 5.62 -2.98 -4.38
C TRP A 226 4.10 -3.17 -4.26
N TYR A 227 3.60 -3.48 -3.06
CA TYR A 227 2.16 -3.58 -2.80
C TYR A 227 1.42 -2.27 -3.13
N TRP A 228 1.94 -1.13 -2.66
CA TRP A 228 1.32 0.16 -2.95
C TRP A 228 1.35 0.51 -4.43
N ALA A 229 2.45 0.20 -5.12
CA ALA A 229 2.60 0.45 -6.55
C ALA A 229 1.67 -0.45 -7.38
N SER A 230 1.78 -1.77 -7.23
CA SER A 230 1.11 -2.74 -8.10
C SER A 230 -0.35 -2.98 -7.71
N SER A 231 -0.67 -3.11 -6.42
CA SER A 231 -2.04 -3.47 -6.02
C SER A 231 -2.95 -2.25 -5.88
N VAL A 232 -2.42 -1.15 -5.35
CA VAL A 232 -3.25 0.03 -5.04
C VAL A 232 -3.24 1.03 -6.19
N LEU A 233 -2.05 1.43 -6.65
CA LEU A 233 -1.94 2.47 -7.67
C LEU A 233 -2.39 1.95 -9.05
N ASN A 234 -1.89 0.80 -9.51
CA ASN A 234 -2.25 0.22 -10.81
C ASN A 234 -3.78 0.07 -10.95
N VAL A 235 -4.42 -0.60 -9.97
CA VAL A 235 -5.87 -0.84 -9.96
C VAL A 235 -6.65 0.47 -9.91
N SER A 236 -6.18 1.45 -9.12
CA SER A 236 -6.81 2.77 -9.03
C SER A 236 -6.77 3.50 -10.38
N VAL A 237 -5.61 3.55 -11.04
CA VAL A 237 -5.46 4.23 -12.33
C VAL A 237 -6.29 3.54 -13.42
N MET A 238 -6.19 2.21 -13.52
CA MET A 238 -6.96 1.40 -14.48
C MET A 238 -8.48 1.61 -14.30
N GLY A 239 -8.98 1.54 -13.07
CA GLY A 239 -10.39 1.75 -12.77
C GLY A 239 -10.89 3.18 -13.02
N MET A 240 -10.08 4.20 -12.73
CA MET A 240 -10.40 5.60 -13.04
C MET A 240 -10.53 5.82 -14.54
N LEU A 241 -9.59 5.30 -15.33
CA LEU A 241 -9.59 5.47 -16.77
C LEU A 241 -10.72 4.70 -17.44
N ASN A 242 -10.94 3.44 -17.06
CA ASN A 242 -12.01 2.61 -17.62
C ASN A 242 -13.40 3.20 -17.34
N SER A 243 -13.64 3.68 -16.13
CA SER A 243 -14.92 4.32 -15.78
C SER A 243 -15.15 5.65 -16.53
N GLU A 244 -14.09 6.44 -16.77
CA GLU A 244 -14.16 7.68 -17.54
C GLU A 244 -14.38 7.41 -19.04
N ILE A 245 -13.64 6.45 -19.62
CA ILE A 245 -13.80 6.01 -21.01
C ILE A 245 -15.23 5.53 -21.22
N TYR A 246 -15.73 4.63 -20.36
CA TYR A 246 -17.10 4.12 -20.45
C TYR A 246 -18.15 5.24 -20.39
N SER A 247 -18.01 6.19 -19.45
CA SER A 247 -18.92 7.33 -19.34
C SER A 247 -18.91 8.25 -20.58
N LYS A 248 -17.75 8.40 -21.24
CA LYS A 248 -17.63 9.18 -22.47
C LYS A 248 -18.19 8.43 -23.68
N SER A 249 -17.91 7.14 -23.79
CA SER A 249 -18.41 6.28 -24.87
C SER A 249 -19.94 6.26 -24.88
N LEU A 250 -20.58 6.09 -23.72
CA LEU A 250 -22.05 6.15 -23.63
C LEU A 250 -22.62 7.48 -24.12
N LYS A 251 -21.98 8.62 -23.77
CA LYS A 251 -22.44 9.94 -24.22
C LYS A 251 -22.24 10.14 -25.72
N ARG A 252 -21.14 9.63 -26.27
CA ARG A 252 -20.86 9.69 -27.71
C ARG A 252 -21.89 8.88 -28.50
N ILE A 253 -22.20 7.66 -28.08
CA ILE A 253 -23.20 6.80 -28.73
C ILE A 253 -24.56 7.51 -28.72
N VAL A 254 -25.00 8.04 -27.57
CA VAL A 254 -26.27 8.77 -27.49
C VAL A 254 -26.31 9.97 -28.43
N SER A 255 -25.23 10.77 -28.52
CA SER A 255 -25.19 11.92 -29.44
C SER A 255 -25.16 11.55 -30.92
N HIS A 256 -24.51 10.43 -31.29
CA HIS A 256 -24.51 9.97 -32.68
C HIS A 256 -25.88 9.38 -33.07
N VAL A 257 -26.49 8.58 -32.20
CA VAL A 257 -27.84 8.00 -32.44
C VAL A 257 -28.92 9.07 -32.59
N SER A 258 -28.81 10.20 -31.86
CA SER A 258 -29.74 11.32 -32.06
C SER A 258 -29.58 11.99 -33.42
N ASN A 259 -28.35 12.16 -33.91
CA ASN A 259 -28.12 12.82 -35.21
C ASN A 259 -28.60 11.96 -36.39
N VAL A 260 -28.43 10.63 -36.33
CA VAL A 260 -28.89 9.72 -37.39
C VAL A 260 -30.43 9.72 -37.51
N LYS A 261 -31.16 9.89 -36.41
CA LYS A 261 -32.64 9.95 -36.44
C LYS A 261 -33.19 11.27 -37.00
N ASP A 262 -32.44 12.37 -36.86
CA ASP A 262 -32.84 13.67 -37.41
C ASP A 262 -32.55 13.79 -38.92
N GLU A 263 -31.57 13.04 -39.45
CA GLU A 263 -31.31 12.96 -40.89
C GLU A 263 -32.30 12.03 -41.62
N SER A 264 -32.79 10.96 -40.98
CA SER A 264 -33.79 10.06 -41.59
C SER A 264 -35.20 10.65 -41.70
N ASN A 265 -35.48 11.82 -41.11
CA ASN A 265 -36.79 12.48 -41.11
C ASN A 265 -36.85 13.75 -42.00
N LYS A 266 -35.87 13.95 -42.90
CA LYS A 266 -35.79 15.12 -43.80
C LYS A 266 -35.86 14.78 -45.30
N SER A 267 -36.52 13.71 -45.67
CA SER A 267 -36.80 13.39 -47.08
C SER A 267 -38.23 12.91 -47.27
N ASP A 268 -39.17 13.85 -47.20
CA ASP A 268 -40.47 13.73 -47.85
C ASP A 268 -41.01 15.14 -48.08
N ASP A 269 -40.52 15.78 -49.14
CA ASP A 269 -41.30 16.67 -50.01
C ASP A 269 -40.41 17.25 -51.11
N ASN A 270 -40.53 16.62 -52.29
CA ASN A 270 -40.61 17.21 -53.63
C ASN A 270 -39.90 16.34 -54.67
N LEU A 271 -40.71 15.65 -55.46
CA LEU A 271 -40.39 15.11 -56.76
C LEU A 271 -40.21 16.30 -57.72
N ASP A 272 -39.03 16.43 -58.34
CA ASP A 272 -38.94 16.76 -59.76
C ASP A 272 -37.56 16.38 -60.32
N ALA A 273 -37.59 15.88 -61.54
CA ALA A 273 -36.54 15.14 -62.23
C ALA A 273 -35.37 16.02 -62.74
N ALA A 274 -34.14 15.50 -62.64
CA ALA A 274 -33.18 15.33 -63.74
C ALA A 274 -31.76 15.03 -63.20
N ASP A 275 -31.20 13.91 -63.70
CA ASP A 275 -29.80 13.74 -64.12
C ASP A 275 -28.68 14.19 -63.17
N ASP A 276 -28.06 13.24 -62.44
CA ASP A 276 -26.60 13.11 -62.34
C ASP A 276 -26.21 11.77 -61.70
N ASP A 277 -25.43 10.98 -62.43
CA ASP A 277 -24.73 9.79 -61.94
C ASP A 277 -23.69 10.23 -60.89
N ASN A 278 -23.75 9.58 -59.71
CA ASN A 278 -22.75 9.52 -58.61
C ASN A 278 -23.25 10.05 -57.27
N LYS A 279 -24.00 9.21 -56.52
CA LYS A 279 -23.98 9.19 -55.05
C LYS A 279 -24.81 8.02 -54.50
N SER A 280 -24.24 6.83 -54.54
CA SER A 280 -24.78 5.70 -53.80
C SER A 280 -23.66 4.72 -53.40
N GLU A 281 -22.64 5.23 -52.73
CA GLU A 281 -21.66 4.40 -51.98
C GLU A 281 -21.42 4.86 -50.53
N ASP A 282 -21.90 6.03 -50.09
CA ASP A 282 -21.57 6.58 -48.75
C ASP A 282 -22.41 6.03 -47.56
N ASN A 283 -23.43 5.20 -47.79
CA ASN A 283 -24.31 4.73 -46.70
C ASN A 283 -23.97 3.34 -46.13
N LEU A 284 -22.97 2.66 -46.68
CA LEU A 284 -22.41 1.42 -46.11
C LEU A 284 -21.17 1.67 -45.23
N ASP A 285 -20.46 2.79 -45.46
CA ASP A 285 -19.26 3.15 -44.70
C ASP A 285 -19.57 3.68 -43.28
N ALA A 286 -20.77 4.21 -43.04
CA ALA A 286 -21.16 4.69 -41.70
C ALA A 286 -21.33 3.53 -40.68
N ALA A 287 -21.76 2.35 -41.14
CA ALA A 287 -21.88 1.16 -40.29
C ALA A 287 -20.52 0.52 -40.00
N ASP A 288 -19.59 0.56 -40.96
CA ASP A 288 -18.22 0.07 -40.77
C ASP A 288 -17.37 1.03 -39.92
N ASP A 289 -17.56 2.35 -40.03
CA ASP A 289 -16.86 3.31 -39.17
C ASP A 289 -17.34 3.22 -37.71
N ASP A 290 -18.63 2.90 -37.46
CA ASP A 290 -19.14 2.61 -36.13
C ASP A 290 -18.56 1.31 -35.54
N ASN A 291 -18.49 0.23 -36.32
CA ASN A 291 -17.87 -1.04 -35.88
C ASN A 291 -16.38 -0.88 -35.59
N THR A 292 -15.64 -0.15 -36.44
CA THR A 292 -14.23 0.15 -36.17
C THR A 292 -14.08 1.09 -34.98
N SER A 293 -15.05 1.99 -34.71
CA SER A 293 -15.03 2.87 -33.54
C SER A 293 -15.24 2.10 -32.23
N VAL A 294 -16.10 1.08 -32.21
CA VAL A 294 -16.28 0.18 -31.05
C VAL A 294 -15.00 -0.62 -30.80
N GLY A 295 -14.37 -1.14 -31.86
CA GLY A 295 -13.07 -1.80 -31.79
C GLY A 295 -11.98 -0.88 -31.20
N LYS A 296 -11.90 0.37 -31.68
CA LYS A 296 -10.97 1.39 -31.17
C LYS A 296 -11.21 1.72 -29.69
N ILE A 297 -12.48 1.86 -29.27
CA ILE A 297 -12.84 2.12 -27.86
C ILE A 297 -12.50 0.92 -26.97
N SER A 298 -12.77 -0.30 -27.44
CA SER A 298 -12.42 -1.53 -26.71
C SER A 298 -10.91 -1.66 -26.53
N ASN A 299 -10.14 -1.37 -27.59
CA ASN A 299 -8.68 -1.34 -27.53
C ASN A 299 -8.16 -0.26 -26.56
N LEU A 300 -8.75 0.93 -26.57
CA LEU A 300 -8.44 2.01 -25.64
C LEU A 300 -8.71 1.61 -24.18
N MET A 301 -9.81 0.90 -23.92
CA MET A 301 -10.21 0.46 -22.59
C MET A 301 -9.38 -0.71 -22.06
N SER A 302 -8.98 -1.63 -22.94
CA SER A 302 -8.23 -2.83 -22.56
C SER A 302 -6.71 -2.60 -22.57
N ILE A 303 -6.15 -2.21 -23.70
CA ILE A 303 -4.70 -2.15 -23.91
C ILE A 303 -4.13 -0.85 -23.38
N ASP A 304 -4.66 0.30 -23.79
CA ASP A 304 -4.04 1.59 -23.46
C ASP A 304 -4.17 1.91 -21.97
N SER A 305 -5.34 1.60 -21.38
CA SER A 305 -5.59 1.75 -19.94
C SER A 305 -4.70 0.83 -19.09
N SER A 306 -4.41 -0.40 -19.54
CA SER A 306 -3.48 -1.30 -18.86
C SER A 306 -2.04 -0.81 -18.97
N ARG A 307 -1.61 -0.37 -20.15
CA ARG A 307 -0.23 0.12 -20.36
C ARG A 307 0.08 1.34 -19.51
N ILE A 308 -0.86 2.29 -19.42
CA ILE A 308 -0.65 3.49 -18.61
C ILE A 308 -0.68 3.17 -17.11
N SER A 309 -1.51 2.22 -16.68
CA SER A 309 -1.56 1.82 -15.27
C SER A 309 -0.30 1.05 -14.86
N ASP A 310 0.21 0.18 -15.74
CA ASP A 310 1.50 -0.51 -15.56
C ASP A 310 2.68 0.47 -15.55
N PHE A 311 2.70 1.47 -16.44
CA PHE A 311 3.72 2.52 -16.41
C PHE A 311 3.75 3.26 -15.07
N CYS A 312 2.58 3.49 -14.46
CA CYS A 312 2.51 4.12 -13.15
C CYS A 312 3.03 3.24 -12.00
N VAL A 313 3.29 1.95 -12.21
CA VAL A 313 3.98 1.10 -11.22
C VAL A 313 5.49 1.37 -11.26
N TRP A 314 6.05 1.52 -12.46
CA TRP A 314 7.49 1.64 -12.70
C TRP A 314 8.08 3.04 -12.49
N TRP A 315 7.26 4.06 -12.30
CA TRP A 315 7.74 5.44 -12.19
C TRP A 315 8.78 5.66 -11.08
N THR A 316 8.70 4.90 -9.99
CA THR A 316 9.69 5.00 -8.90
C THR A 316 11.04 4.42 -9.27
N SER A 317 11.10 3.42 -10.14
CA SER A 317 12.37 2.88 -10.63
C SER A 317 13.17 3.92 -11.41
N ALA A 318 12.48 4.88 -12.06
CA ALA A 318 13.13 6.02 -12.71
C ALA A 318 13.81 6.97 -11.70
N LEU A 319 13.35 7.02 -10.46
CA LEU A 319 13.96 7.81 -9.37
C LEU A 319 15.02 7.01 -8.60
N ASP A 320 14.79 5.71 -8.38
CA ASP A 320 15.71 4.87 -7.60
C ASP A 320 17.02 4.61 -8.37
N SER A 321 16.96 4.35 -9.67
CA SER A 321 18.12 4.07 -10.53
C SER A 321 19.26 5.10 -10.41
N PRO A 322 19.03 6.42 -10.58
CA PRO A 322 20.11 7.40 -10.46
C PRO A 322 20.65 7.53 -9.03
N ILE A 323 19.81 7.36 -8.00
CA ILE A 323 20.24 7.40 -6.60
C ILE A 323 21.18 6.22 -6.31
N GLU A 324 20.81 5.02 -6.77
CA GLU A 324 21.58 3.81 -6.58
C GLU A 324 22.93 3.88 -7.31
N LEU A 325 22.95 4.46 -8.51
CA LEU A 325 24.16 4.68 -9.28
C LEU A 325 25.13 5.64 -8.57
N ILE A 326 24.63 6.76 -8.01
CA ILE A 326 25.46 7.74 -7.29
C ILE A 326 26.08 7.11 -6.04
N VAL A 327 25.29 6.41 -5.23
CA VAL A 327 25.79 5.81 -3.99
C VAL A 327 26.70 4.61 -4.28
N GLY A 328 26.40 3.83 -5.32
CA GLY A 328 27.27 2.74 -5.78
C GLY A 328 28.66 3.25 -6.21
N ILE A 329 28.71 4.32 -7.01
CA ILE A 329 29.98 4.96 -7.41
C ILE A 329 30.73 5.50 -6.19
N TYR A 330 30.02 6.15 -5.25
CA TYR A 330 30.63 6.67 -4.02
C TYR A 330 31.26 5.55 -3.18
N PHE A 331 30.55 4.44 -2.98
CA PHE A 331 31.04 3.30 -2.20
C PHE A 331 32.25 2.64 -2.88
N LEU A 332 32.21 2.50 -4.21
CA LEU A 332 33.33 1.97 -4.99
C LEU A 332 34.56 2.87 -4.91
N TYR A 333 34.37 4.20 -4.97
CA TYR A 333 35.46 5.17 -4.78
C TYR A 333 36.11 5.02 -3.40
N GLN A 334 35.31 4.87 -2.34
CA GLN A 334 35.84 4.70 -0.99
C GLN A 334 36.66 3.42 -0.81
N LEU A 335 36.24 2.31 -1.44
CA LEU A 335 36.97 1.04 -1.38
C LEU A 335 38.30 1.10 -2.15
N LEU A 336 38.29 1.65 -3.37
CA LEU A 336 39.51 1.74 -4.20
C LEU A 336 40.50 2.79 -3.69
N ALA A 337 40.04 3.91 -3.15
CA ALA A 337 40.92 4.95 -2.62
C ALA A 337 41.65 4.53 -1.33
N TYR A 338 41.22 3.46 -0.67
CA TYR A 338 41.92 2.89 0.49
C TYR A 338 43.06 1.93 0.07
N GLU A 339 43.03 1.44 -1.18
CA GLU A 339 44.02 0.51 -1.75
C GLU A 339 45.17 1.23 -2.50
N CYS A 340 45.10 2.56 -2.65
CA CYS A 340 46.17 3.42 -3.15
C CYS A 340 46.70 4.30 -2.01
#